data_AF-A0A1Y6CA94-F1
#
_entry.id   AF-A0A1Y6CA94-F1
#
_cell.length_a   1.000
_cell.length_b   1.000
_cell.length_c   1.000
_cell.angle_alpha   90.00
_cell.angle_beta   90.00
_cell.angle_gamma   90.00
#
_symmetry.space_group_name_H-M   'P 1'
#
loop_
_entity.id
_entity.type
_entity.pdbx_description
1 polymer ?
#
loop_
_entity_poly.entity_id
_entity_poly.type
_entity_poly.pdbx_seq_one_letter_code
_entity_poly.pdbx_strand_id
1 'polypeptide(L)' 'KLTTQINIDGDEYLWDDFAFASREGLVPAVNRITDAAEIDRKGLQQPFASIDFDFRLNGDTAAAPTTEVERKRASA' A
#
# COMPACT_ATOMS: atom_id res chain seq x y z
N LYS A 1 -0.36 -4.42 -16.13
CA LYS A 1 -1.19 -3.69 -15.13
C LYS A 1 -0.99 -4.33 -13.76
N LEU A 2 -0.93 -3.56 -12.66
CA LEU A 2 -0.83 -4.09 -11.29
C LEU A 2 -2.13 -3.79 -10.53
N THR A 3 -2.64 -4.77 -9.79
CA THR A 3 -3.69 -4.60 -8.78
C THR A 3 -3.17 -5.23 -7.50
N THR A 4 -2.99 -4.42 -6.47
CA THR A 4 -2.42 -4.83 -5.18
C THR A 4 -2.95 -3.91 -4.08
N GLN A 5 -2.63 -4.23 -2.84
CA GLN A 5 -2.89 -3.41 -1.66
C GLN A 5 -1.66 -3.40 -0.74
N ILE A 6 -1.72 -2.58 0.31
CA ILE A 6 -0.85 -2.69 1.49
C ILE A 6 -1.73 -2.84 2.73
N ASN A 7 -1.21 -3.49 3.76
CA ASN A 7 -1.83 -3.56 5.08
C ASN A 7 -0.95 -2.83 6.09
N ILE A 8 -1.52 -2.49 7.24
CA ILE A 8 -0.84 -1.74 8.30
C ILE A 8 -0.39 -2.72 9.39
N ASP A 9 0.89 -2.66 9.75
CA ASP A 9 1.42 -3.49 10.83
C ASP A 9 0.75 -3.17 12.18
N GLY A 10 0.48 -4.21 12.97
CA GLY A 10 -0.22 -4.13 14.24
C GLY A 10 -1.75 -4.08 14.15
N ASP A 11 -2.35 -4.22 12.96
CA ASP A 11 -3.80 -4.43 12.82
C ASP A 11 -4.21 -5.80 13.39
N GLU A 12 -5.31 -5.84 14.15
CA GLU A 12 -5.84 -7.05 14.80
C GLU A 12 -6.13 -8.18 13.79
N TYR A 13 -6.60 -7.84 12.60
CA TYR A 13 -6.98 -8.78 11.56
C TYR A 13 -5.91 -8.93 10.47
N LEU A 14 -4.71 -8.40 10.69
CA LEU A 14 -3.65 -8.40 9.68
C LEU A 14 -3.41 -9.79 9.10
N TRP A 15 -3.38 -10.82 9.93
CA TRP A 15 -3.15 -12.21 9.52
C TRP A 15 -4.38 -13.11 9.66
N ASP A 16 -5.53 -12.53 10.01
CA ASP A 16 -6.84 -13.19 10.07
C ASP A 16 -7.86 -12.45 9.19
N ASP A 17 -7.39 -11.98 8.03
CA ASP A 17 -8.24 -11.32 7.05
C ASP A 17 -9.21 -12.34 6.44
N PHE A 18 -10.51 -12.11 6.63
CA PHE A 18 -11.56 -12.97 6.09
C PHE A 18 -11.51 -13.13 4.56
N ALA A 19 -10.93 -12.17 3.85
CA ALA A 19 -10.77 -12.19 2.41
C ALA A 19 -9.43 -12.79 1.94
N PHE A 20 -8.56 -13.19 2.88
CA PHE A 20 -7.25 -13.80 2.64
C PHE A 20 -6.32 -12.97 1.74
N ALA A 21 -6.43 -11.63 1.79
CA ALA A 21 -5.67 -10.72 0.93
C ALA A 21 -4.28 -10.35 1.49
N SER A 22 -4.05 -10.60 2.78
CA SER A 22 -2.77 -10.32 3.43
C SER A 22 -1.63 -11.20 2.92
N ARG A 23 -0.51 -10.56 2.56
CA ARG A 23 0.68 -11.22 2.04
C ARG A 23 1.94 -10.59 2.60
N GLU A 24 2.95 -11.43 2.86
CA GLU A 24 4.31 -10.97 3.13
C GLU A 24 4.79 -10.04 2.00
N GLY A 25 5.50 -8.98 2.37
CA GLY A 25 5.94 -7.93 1.43
C GLY A 25 4.89 -6.87 1.11
N LEU A 26 3.63 -7.03 1.56
CA LEU A 26 2.57 -6.01 1.46
C LEU A 26 2.20 -5.40 2.82
N VAL A 27 3.08 -5.53 3.81
CA VAL A 27 2.93 -4.92 5.16
C VAL A 27 4.13 -4.01 5.42
N PRO A 28 4.13 -2.76 4.93
CA PRO A 28 5.23 -1.83 5.17
C PRO A 28 5.25 -1.33 6.61
N ALA A 29 6.43 -0.90 7.06
CA ALA A 29 6.59 -0.27 8.36
C ALA A 29 5.88 1.09 8.42
N VAL A 30 5.29 1.40 9.57
CA VAL A 30 4.66 2.69 9.84
C VAL A 30 5.57 3.54 10.71
N ASN A 31 6.07 4.64 10.16
CA ASN A 31 6.91 5.58 10.87
C ASN A 31 6.04 6.68 11.51
N ARG A 32 5.92 6.68 12.83
CA ARG A 32 5.21 7.77 13.55
C ARG A 32 6.19 8.92 13.80
N ILE A 33 5.99 10.03 13.10
CA ILE A 33 6.87 11.20 13.12
C ILE A 33 6.33 12.21 14.13
N THR A 34 7.11 12.46 15.17
CA THR A 34 6.87 13.48 16.20
C THR A 34 7.93 14.59 16.22
N ASP A 35 8.96 14.47 15.37
CA ASP A 35 10.03 15.47 15.29
C ASP A 35 9.50 16.79 14.71
N ALA A 36 9.74 17.89 15.43
CA ALA A 36 9.20 19.20 15.05
C ALA A 36 9.76 19.72 13.72
N ALA A 37 11.02 19.42 13.39
CA ALA A 37 11.63 19.88 12.15
C ALA A 37 11.08 19.11 10.94
N GLU A 38 10.85 17.81 11.06
CA GLU A 38 10.19 17.01 10.02
C GLU A 38 8.71 17.40 9.83
N ILE A 39 8.00 17.69 10.92
CA ILE A 39 6.60 18.19 10.88
C ILE A 39 6.54 19.53 10.13
N ASP A 40 7.40 20.48 10.49
CA ASP A 40 7.46 21.80 9.84
C ASP A 40 7.90 21.69 8.37
N ARG A 41 8.87 20.82 8.05
CA ARG A 41 9.30 20.57 6.65
C ARG A 41 8.15 20.06 5.77
N LYS A 42 7.19 19.33 6.33
CA LYS A 42 6.00 18.85 5.63
C LYS A 42 4.84 19.87 5.66
N GLY A 43 5.01 21.03 6.30
CA GLY A 43 3.98 22.07 6.44
C GLY A 43 2.82 21.64 7.34
N LEU A 44 3.07 20.71 8.26
CA LEU A 44 2.07 20.21 9.21
C LEU A 44 2.23 20.89 10.57
N GLN A 45 1.20 20.80 11.40
CA GLN A 45 1.19 21.39 12.75
C GLN A 45 1.08 20.33 13.86
N GLN A 46 1.01 19.05 13.49
CA GLN A 46 0.85 17.93 14.41
C GLN A 46 1.64 16.70 13.92
N PRO A 47 1.95 15.76 14.82
CA PRO A 47 2.55 14.48 14.44
C PRO A 47 1.76 13.76 13.35
N PHE A 48 2.47 13.00 12.52
CA PHE A 48 1.87 12.24 11.42
C PHE A 48 2.48 10.84 11.31
N ALA A 49 1.79 9.95 10.62
CA ALA A 49 2.33 8.66 10.23
C ALA A 49 2.83 8.73 8.78
N SER A 50 3.98 8.13 8.52
CA SER A 50 4.57 8.00 7.18
C SER A 50 4.75 6.54 6.84
N ILE A 51 4.47 6.18 5.59
CA ILE A 51 4.67 4.85 5.04
C ILE A 51 5.40 5.03 3.72
N ASP A 52 6.54 4.37 3.59
CA ASP A 52 7.26 4.26 2.33
C ASP A 52 6.94 2.90 1.71
N PHE A 53 6.37 2.90 0.50
CA PHE A 53 6.02 1.68 -0.21
C PHE A 53 6.25 1.85 -1.71
N ASP A 54 7.24 1.13 -2.22
CA ASP A 54 7.63 1.18 -3.62
C ASP A 54 6.90 0.13 -4.46
N PHE A 55 6.56 0.50 -5.68
CA PHE A 55 6.00 -0.44 -6.66
C PHE A 55 7.05 -0.80 -7.71
N ARG A 56 7.28 -2.10 -7.89
CA ARG A 56 8.01 -2.62 -9.04
C ARG A 56 7.05 -3.21 -10.06
N LEU A 57 6.99 -2.59 -11.24
CA LEU A 57 6.18 -3.09 -12.35
C LEU A 57 7.01 -4.04 -13.21
N ASN A 58 6.38 -5.10 -13.68
CA ASN A 58 6.96 -5.98 -14.70
C ASN A 58 6.78 -5.36 -16.09
N GLY A 59 7.81 -5.44 -16.92
CA GLY A 59 7.72 -5.06 -18.32
C GLY A 59 6.78 -6.00 -19.08
N ASP A 60 5.99 -5.45 -19.99
CA ASP A 60 5.08 -6.22 -20.82
C ASP A 60 5.84 -7.00 -21.89
N THR A 61 5.43 -8.24 -22.18
CA THR A 61 6.06 -9.10 -23.19
C THR A 61 5.01 -9.96 -23.88
N ALA A 62 5.23 -10.30 -25.16
CA ALA A 62 4.29 -11.11 -25.94
C ALA A 62 4.02 -12.51 -25.35
N ALA A 63 4.94 -13.03 -24.53
CA ALA A 63 4.80 -14.33 -23.87
C ALA A 63 4.12 -14.25 -22.49
N ALA A 64 3.97 -13.05 -21.92
CA ALA A 64 3.35 -12.88 -20.62
C ALA A 64 1.82 -13.00 -20.72
N PRO A 65 1.15 -13.67 -19.77
CA PRO A 65 -0.29 -13.64 -19.70
C PRO A 65 -0.79 -12.23 -19.36
N THR A 66 -2.01 -11.90 -19.79
CA THR A 66 -2.62 -10.62 -19.42
C THR A 66 -2.81 -10.53 -17.91
N THR A 67 -2.61 -9.32 -17.40
CA THR A 67 -2.84 -8.95 -15.99
C THR A 67 -4.12 -8.11 -15.84
N GLU A 68 -4.81 -7.85 -16.95
CA GLU A 68 -6.03 -7.06 -16.95
C GLU A 68 -7.25 -7.94 -16.71
N VAL A 69 -8.14 -7.45 -15.84
CA VAL A 69 -9.40 -8.13 -15.53
C VAL A 69 -10.55 -7.19 -15.82
N GLU A 70 -11.35 -7.58 -16.83
CA GLU A 70 -12.64 -6.97 -17.11
C GLU A 70 -13.65 -7.44 -16.06
N ARG A 71 -14.16 -6.48 -15.29
CA ARG A 71 -15.18 -6.68 -14.27
C ARG A 71 -16.02 -5.41 -14.21
N LYS A 72 -17.34 -5.55 -14.05
CA LYS A 72 -18.23 -4.40 -13.85
C LYS A 72 -17.76 -3.60 -12.63
N ARG A 73 -17.51 -2.31 -12.82
CA ARG A 73 -17.13 -1.33 -11.79
C ARG A 73 -18.17 -0.20 -11.87
N ALA A 74 -18.57 0.34 -10.72
CA ALA A 74 -19.44 1.52 -10.70
C ALA A 74 -18.73 2.72 -11.32
N SER A 75 -19.49 3.62 -11.95
CA SER A 75 -19.02 4.91 -12.48
C SER A 75 -19.89 6.02 -11.93
N ALA A 76 -19.29 7.15 -11.56
CA ALA A 76 -19.95 8.34 -11.05
C ALA A 76 -19.59 9.56 -11.91
#